data_AF-T0ZCM7-F1
#
_entry.id   AF-T0ZCM7-F1
#
_cell.length_a   1.000
_cell.length_b   1.000
_cell.length_c   1.000
_cell.angle_alpha   90.00
_cell.angle_beta   90.00
_cell.angle_gamma   90.00
#
_symmetry.space_group_name_H-M   'P 1'
#
loop_
_entity.id
_entity.type
_entity.pdbx_description
1 polymer ?
#
loop_
_entity_poly.entity_id
_entity_poly.type
_entity_poly.pdbx_seq_one_letter_code
_entity_poly.pdbx_strand_id
1 'polypeptide(L)'
;VPDLTPASSIMHWLAEHSHTLGIVVKQAEDELAAINMAIGASYGGVRAMTATSGGGFSLMVEALGMAGMTETPLVVVESQRAGPSTGLPTKTEQGDLNLMLGAGQGDFPRAILAPTHPADAFRRTIEAFELAEKWQTPILVASDLHLSENHATVDREEFDLSYVPTSLFTVEPNGHEYLRYQYTPNGVSPRSFPGQAGLQYVAGSDEHDEKGHLVSDIKSGIPKWVAERARMMEKRMRKLDGLAVEVPPPAFEGPADAPLTFVAWGSTVGAVRDAMRALAARGVSTNLLHFPAVFPLDHAAVRAALGRTHRTLLVEANYTGQFGRLLRAETGAEFPDRLLKYDGEPFYPHEIVARALEMLNHGGK
;
A
#
# COMPACT_ATOMS: atom_id res chain seq x y z
N VAL A 1 -5.50 0.32 -18.95
CA VAL A 1 -4.06 0.07 -18.76
C VAL A 1 -3.62 -0.83 -19.90
N PRO A 2 -2.42 -0.71 -20.48
CA PRO A 2 -1.88 -1.78 -21.31
C PRO A 2 -2.04 -3.12 -20.59
N ASP A 3 -2.34 -4.18 -21.33
CA ASP A 3 -2.42 -5.49 -20.71
C ASP A 3 -1.05 -5.86 -20.14
N LEU A 4 -0.96 -5.87 -18.81
CA LEU A 4 0.26 -6.16 -18.11
C LEU A 4 -0.02 -7.22 -17.05
N THR A 5 0.32 -8.46 -17.39
CA THR A 5 0.22 -9.61 -16.48
C THR A 5 0.99 -9.32 -15.18
N PRO A 6 0.40 -9.56 -14.00
CA PRO A 6 -0.88 -10.23 -13.73
C PRO A 6 -2.03 -9.27 -13.33
N ALA A 7 -1.93 -7.97 -13.64
CA ALA A 7 -2.95 -7.00 -13.24
C ALA A 7 -4.16 -6.93 -14.19
N SER A 8 -4.04 -7.45 -15.42
CA SER A 8 -5.09 -7.39 -16.45
C SER A 8 -6.43 -7.98 -16.03
N SER A 9 -6.42 -9.03 -15.19
CA SER A 9 -7.65 -9.69 -14.71
C SER A 9 -8.58 -8.72 -13.98
N ILE A 10 -8.03 -7.77 -13.23
CA ILE A 10 -8.78 -6.72 -12.54
C ILE A 10 -9.53 -5.85 -13.55
N MET A 11 -8.85 -5.39 -14.61
CA MET A 11 -9.45 -4.56 -15.65
C MET A 11 -10.52 -5.31 -16.42
N HIS A 12 -10.27 -6.58 -16.80
CA HIS A 12 -11.24 -7.41 -17.52
C HIS A 12 -12.51 -7.61 -16.71
N TRP A 13 -12.38 -7.95 -15.43
CA TRP A 13 -13.53 -8.13 -14.54
C TRP A 13 -14.33 -6.82 -14.40
N LEU A 14 -13.65 -5.70 -14.15
CA LEU A 14 -14.33 -4.39 -14.05
C LEU A 14 -15.01 -3.99 -15.36
N ALA A 15 -14.38 -4.26 -16.51
CA ALA A 15 -14.94 -3.93 -17.82
C ALA A 15 -16.22 -4.73 -18.08
N GLU A 16 -16.21 -6.03 -17.80
CA GLU A 16 -17.38 -6.92 -17.93
C GLU A 16 -18.56 -6.45 -17.04
N HIS A 17 -18.26 -5.94 -15.84
CA HIS A 17 -19.28 -5.52 -14.88
C HIS A 17 -19.60 -4.01 -14.91
N SER A 18 -18.95 -3.26 -15.81
CA SER A 18 -18.96 -1.79 -15.80
C SER A 18 -20.36 -1.19 -15.87
N HIS A 19 -21.21 -1.71 -16.77
CA HIS A 19 -22.58 -1.26 -16.94
C HIS A 19 -23.45 -1.52 -15.71
N THR A 20 -23.31 -2.68 -15.08
CA THR A 20 -24.10 -3.06 -13.90
C THR A 20 -23.69 -2.26 -12.67
N LEU A 21 -22.40 -1.96 -12.53
CA LEU A 21 -21.85 -1.22 -11.41
C LEU A 21 -21.91 0.30 -11.60
N GLY A 22 -22.24 0.79 -12.80
CA GLY A 22 -22.25 2.22 -13.11
C GLY A 22 -20.86 2.86 -13.08
N ILE A 23 -19.81 2.09 -13.37
CA ILE A 23 -18.42 2.56 -13.37
C ILE A 23 -17.90 2.78 -14.79
N VAL A 24 -16.90 3.64 -14.92
CA VAL A 24 -16.18 3.85 -16.18
C VAL A 24 -14.88 3.07 -16.14
N VAL A 25 -14.67 2.22 -17.14
CA VAL A 25 -13.41 1.49 -17.34
C VAL A 25 -12.77 1.93 -18.64
N LYS A 26 -11.50 2.33 -18.59
CA LYS A 26 -10.76 2.82 -19.76
C LYS A 26 -9.45 2.07 -19.92
N GLN A 27 -9.30 1.41 -21.05
CA GLN A 27 -7.99 0.96 -21.51
C GLN A 27 -7.25 2.16 -22.10
N ALA A 28 -6.30 2.70 -21.33
CA ALA A 28 -5.33 3.69 -21.80
C ALA A 28 -4.24 3.05 -22.69
N GLU A 29 -3.57 3.90 -23.46
CA GLU A 29 -2.50 3.59 -24.40
C GLU A 29 -1.19 3.15 -23.73
N ASP A 30 -0.90 3.67 -22.54
CA ASP A 30 0.26 3.33 -21.71
C ASP A 30 -0.07 3.55 -20.21
N GLU A 31 0.85 3.18 -19.33
CA GLU A 31 0.71 3.38 -17.88
C GLU A 31 0.76 4.85 -17.46
N LEU A 32 1.42 5.72 -18.23
CA LEU A 32 1.45 7.17 -17.97
C LEU A 32 0.06 7.77 -18.16
N ALA A 33 -0.59 7.46 -19.27
CA ALA A 33 -1.96 7.85 -19.58
C ALA A 33 -2.92 7.25 -18.55
N ALA A 34 -2.75 5.98 -18.18
CA ALA A 34 -3.62 5.33 -17.20
C ALA A 34 -3.64 6.03 -15.85
N ILE A 35 -2.47 6.31 -15.25
CA ILE A 35 -2.42 6.96 -13.94
C ILE A 35 -2.87 8.42 -14.02
N ASN A 36 -2.51 9.16 -15.07
CA ASN A 36 -2.93 10.55 -15.23
C ASN A 36 -4.45 10.67 -15.45
N MET A 37 -5.08 9.73 -16.17
CA MET A 37 -6.54 9.65 -16.26
C MET A 37 -7.18 9.39 -14.89
N ALA A 38 -6.61 8.48 -14.09
CA ALA A 38 -7.12 8.18 -12.75
C ALA A 38 -6.99 9.39 -11.80
N ILE A 39 -5.87 10.11 -11.83
CA ILE A 39 -5.68 11.35 -11.06
C ILE A 39 -6.68 12.42 -11.51
N GLY A 40 -6.86 12.62 -12.82
CA GLY A 40 -7.84 13.55 -13.35
C GLY A 40 -9.28 13.22 -12.96
N ALA A 41 -9.62 11.92 -12.93
CA ALA A 41 -10.92 11.45 -12.46
C ALA A 41 -11.10 11.74 -10.95
N SER A 42 -10.08 11.48 -10.13
CA SER A 42 -10.10 11.79 -8.70
C SER A 42 -10.21 13.28 -8.40
N TYR A 43 -9.50 14.12 -9.16
CA TYR A 43 -9.68 15.58 -9.12
C TYR A 43 -11.12 15.99 -9.48
N GLY A 44 -11.74 15.31 -10.46
CA GLY A 44 -13.15 15.48 -10.82
C GLY A 44 -14.15 15.01 -9.76
N GLY A 45 -13.67 14.34 -8.70
CA GLY A 45 -14.47 13.94 -7.55
C GLY A 45 -15.05 12.54 -7.59
N VAL A 46 -14.47 11.65 -8.40
CA VAL A 46 -14.80 10.22 -8.35
C VAL A 46 -13.69 9.44 -7.67
N ARG A 47 -14.03 8.35 -6.98
CA ARG A 47 -13.01 7.39 -6.54
C ARG A 47 -12.38 6.76 -7.76
N ALA A 48 -11.06 6.87 -7.87
CA ALA A 48 -10.32 6.39 -9.03
C ALA A 48 -9.22 5.43 -8.60
N MET A 49 -9.01 4.41 -9.43
CA MET A 49 -7.90 3.48 -9.26
C MET A 49 -7.29 3.09 -10.60
N THR A 50 -6.06 2.59 -10.55
CA THR A 50 -5.41 1.86 -11.64
C THR A 50 -4.74 0.61 -11.09
N ALA A 51 -4.47 -0.37 -11.95
CA ALA A 51 -3.79 -1.61 -11.60
C ALA A 51 -2.68 -1.89 -12.61
N THR A 52 -1.50 -2.28 -12.13
CA THR A 52 -0.31 -2.52 -12.95
C THR A 52 0.62 -3.54 -12.28
N SER A 53 1.82 -3.74 -12.83
CA SER A 53 2.92 -4.50 -12.22
C SER A 53 4.23 -3.71 -12.36
N GLY A 54 5.31 -4.15 -11.73
CA GLY A 54 6.54 -3.39 -11.51
C GLY A 54 7.07 -2.57 -12.69
N GLY A 55 7.06 -3.12 -13.91
CA GLY A 55 7.47 -2.39 -15.12
C GLY A 55 6.57 -1.18 -15.43
N GLY A 56 5.26 -1.37 -15.37
CA GLY A 56 4.28 -0.31 -15.57
C GLY A 56 4.22 0.65 -14.39
N PHE A 57 4.35 0.16 -13.16
CA PHE A 57 4.44 1.01 -11.96
C PHE A 57 5.64 1.94 -12.01
N SER A 58 6.78 1.48 -12.55
CA SER A 58 7.96 2.32 -12.76
C SER A 58 7.68 3.52 -13.67
N LEU A 59 6.78 3.39 -14.65
CA LEU A 59 6.35 4.51 -15.49
C LEU A 59 5.43 5.47 -14.73
N MET A 60 4.61 4.96 -13.82
CA MET A 60 3.65 5.76 -13.04
C MET A 60 4.28 6.67 -11.97
N VAL A 61 5.57 6.49 -11.65
CA VAL A 61 6.25 7.12 -10.51
C VAL A 61 6.13 8.65 -10.48
N GLU A 62 6.27 9.33 -11.61
CA GLU A 62 6.17 10.79 -11.68
C GLU A 62 4.76 11.28 -11.32
N ALA A 63 3.74 10.67 -11.93
CA ALA A 63 2.35 11.02 -11.69
C ALA A 63 1.90 10.66 -10.26
N LEU A 64 2.46 9.60 -9.66
CA LEU A 64 2.23 9.29 -8.25
C LEU A 64 2.75 10.41 -7.33
N GLY A 65 3.91 10.98 -7.64
CA GLY A 65 4.44 12.17 -6.96
C GLY A 65 3.52 13.39 -7.13
N MET A 66 2.99 13.60 -8.34
CA MET A 66 2.00 14.65 -8.60
C MET A 66 0.72 14.46 -7.76
N ALA A 67 0.21 13.23 -7.63
CA ALA A 67 -0.94 12.94 -6.78
C ALA A 67 -0.66 13.25 -5.30
N GLY A 68 0.55 12.94 -4.81
CA GLY A 68 1.00 13.32 -3.47
C GLY A 68 1.08 14.83 -3.27
N MET A 69 1.68 15.56 -4.21
CA MET A 69 1.81 17.02 -4.17
C MET A 69 0.45 17.72 -4.17
N THR A 70 -0.45 17.29 -5.06
CA THR A 70 -1.78 17.89 -5.22
C THR A 70 -2.80 17.44 -4.17
N GLU A 71 -2.38 16.53 -3.28
CA GLU A 71 -3.24 15.89 -2.27
C GLU A 71 -4.48 15.24 -2.90
N THR A 72 -4.28 14.52 -4.01
CA THR A 72 -5.33 13.85 -4.77
C THR A 72 -5.44 12.39 -4.32
N PRO A 73 -6.59 11.94 -3.78
CA PRO A 73 -6.83 10.53 -3.46
C PRO A 73 -6.60 9.62 -4.66
N LEU A 74 -5.86 8.53 -4.51
CA LEU A 74 -5.65 7.58 -5.60
C LEU A 74 -5.37 6.19 -5.03
N VAL A 75 -5.99 5.16 -5.58
CA VAL A 75 -5.61 3.76 -5.30
C VAL A 75 -4.83 3.19 -6.47
N VAL A 76 -3.66 2.60 -6.21
CA VAL A 76 -2.85 1.92 -7.23
C VAL A 76 -2.57 0.50 -6.78
N VAL A 77 -3.01 -0.49 -7.57
CA VAL A 77 -2.65 -1.88 -7.33
C VAL A 77 -1.33 -2.16 -8.04
N GLU A 78 -0.32 -2.54 -7.27
CA GLU A 78 0.94 -3.09 -7.78
C GLU A 78 0.89 -4.59 -7.61
N SER A 79 0.56 -5.29 -8.71
CA SER A 79 0.50 -6.74 -8.76
C SER A 79 1.87 -7.29 -9.12
N GLN A 80 2.71 -7.45 -8.10
CA GLN A 80 4.13 -7.78 -8.26
C GLN A 80 4.34 -9.09 -9.03
N ARG A 81 5.41 -9.13 -9.82
CA ARG A 81 5.87 -10.33 -10.53
C ARG A 81 7.40 -10.38 -10.50
N ALA A 82 7.98 -11.53 -10.83
CA ALA A 82 9.43 -11.69 -10.82
C ALA A 82 10.12 -10.70 -11.77
N GLY A 83 10.97 -9.83 -11.22
CA GLY A 83 11.75 -8.81 -11.92
C GLY A 83 13.22 -9.23 -12.09
N PRO A 84 14.14 -8.27 -12.38
CA PRO A 84 13.90 -6.87 -12.75
C PRO A 84 13.51 -6.71 -14.24
N SER A 85 13.13 -5.49 -14.64
CA SER A 85 12.71 -5.16 -16.01
C SER A 85 11.51 -6.02 -16.44
N THR A 86 11.51 -6.61 -17.64
CA THR A 86 10.47 -7.56 -18.05
C THR A 86 10.39 -8.75 -17.09
N GLY A 87 11.54 -9.18 -16.57
CA GLY A 87 11.68 -10.29 -15.64
C GLY A 87 11.05 -11.58 -16.17
N LEU A 88 10.30 -12.27 -15.31
CA LEU A 88 9.50 -13.45 -15.62
C LEU A 88 8.02 -13.10 -15.41
N PRO A 89 7.31 -12.63 -16.46
CA PRO A 89 5.94 -12.10 -16.33
C PRO A 89 4.91 -13.06 -15.73
N THR A 90 5.17 -14.36 -15.83
CA THR A 90 4.28 -15.44 -15.37
C THR A 90 4.74 -16.08 -14.06
N LYS A 91 5.63 -15.41 -13.31
CA LYS A 91 6.20 -15.91 -12.06
C LYS A 91 6.04 -14.90 -10.93
N THR A 92 5.87 -15.41 -9.71
CA THR A 92 5.57 -14.60 -8.54
C THR A 92 6.83 -14.16 -7.83
N GLU A 93 6.85 -12.92 -7.34
CA GLU A 93 7.89 -12.40 -6.46
C GLU A 93 7.31 -11.19 -5.70
N GLN A 94 7.86 -10.89 -4.53
CA GLN A 94 7.57 -9.71 -3.71
C GLN A 94 8.77 -8.74 -3.75
N GLY A 95 9.27 -8.50 -4.96
CA GLY A 95 10.52 -7.79 -5.24
C GLY A 95 10.39 -6.28 -5.37
N ASP A 96 9.18 -5.72 -5.35
CA ASP A 96 8.94 -4.31 -5.70
C ASP A 96 8.63 -3.43 -4.47
N LEU A 97 8.77 -3.94 -3.24
CA LEU A 97 8.52 -3.14 -2.04
C LEU A 97 9.37 -1.85 -2.00
N ASN A 98 10.65 -1.94 -2.32
CA ASN A 98 11.54 -0.78 -2.39
C ASN A 98 11.17 0.18 -3.54
N LEU A 99 10.65 -0.34 -4.66
CA LEU A 99 10.13 0.48 -5.74
C LEU A 99 8.91 1.29 -5.24
N MET A 100 7.96 0.63 -4.57
CA MET A 100 6.79 1.29 -3.98
C MET A 100 7.15 2.29 -2.87
N LEU A 101 8.12 1.95 -2.01
CA LEU A 101 8.62 2.83 -0.95
C LEU A 101 9.35 4.06 -1.51
N GLY A 102 10.05 3.93 -2.63
CA GLY A 102 10.81 5.00 -3.29
C GLY A 102 10.06 5.70 -4.42
N ALA A 103 8.78 5.40 -4.62
CA ALA A 103 8.01 5.85 -5.78
C ALA A 103 7.69 7.36 -5.70
N GLY A 104 8.50 8.19 -6.32
CA GLY A 104 8.20 9.60 -6.57
C GLY A 104 9.29 10.51 -6.00
N GLN A 105 9.44 11.68 -6.60
CA GLN A 105 10.49 12.62 -6.22
C GLN A 105 10.09 13.36 -4.94
N GLY A 106 11.01 13.41 -3.97
CA GLY A 106 10.77 14.06 -2.68
C GLY A 106 9.86 13.25 -1.74
N ASP A 107 9.43 13.89 -0.65
CA ASP A 107 8.62 13.28 0.39
C ASP A 107 7.14 13.64 0.25
N PHE A 108 6.27 12.64 0.36
CA PHE A 108 4.83 12.79 0.47
C PHE A 108 4.20 11.58 1.17
N PRO A 109 3.05 11.74 1.83
CA PRO A 109 2.38 10.63 2.49
C PRO A 109 1.90 9.57 1.50
N ARG A 110 2.05 8.30 1.83
CA ARG A 110 1.44 7.16 1.13
C ARG A 110 1.26 6.00 2.10
N ALA A 111 0.37 5.07 1.80
CA ALA A 111 0.37 3.76 2.45
C ALA A 111 0.55 2.63 1.43
N ILE A 112 1.00 1.48 1.91
CA ILE A 112 1.18 0.24 1.16
C ILE A 112 0.48 -0.86 1.96
N LEU A 113 -0.72 -1.24 1.52
CA LEU A 113 -1.47 -2.37 2.05
C LEU A 113 -1.01 -3.66 1.36
N ALA A 114 -0.90 -4.75 2.11
CA ALA A 114 -0.37 -6.02 1.64
C ALA A 114 -1.37 -7.16 1.94
N PRO A 115 -2.36 -7.38 1.06
CA PRO A 115 -3.36 -8.43 1.26
C PRO A 115 -2.74 -9.83 1.28
N THR A 116 -3.31 -10.70 2.10
CA THR A 116 -2.75 -12.03 2.38
C THR A 116 -3.47 -13.20 1.69
N HIS A 117 -4.74 -13.02 1.30
CA HIS A 117 -5.58 -13.99 0.59
C HIS A 117 -6.76 -13.27 -0.11
N PRO A 118 -7.56 -13.93 -0.97
CA PRO A 118 -8.59 -13.25 -1.78
C PRO A 118 -9.62 -12.44 -0.99
N ALA A 119 -10.15 -12.96 0.11
CA ALA A 119 -11.10 -12.21 0.95
C ALA A 119 -10.44 -11.03 1.68
N ASP A 120 -9.15 -11.14 2.01
CA ASP A 120 -8.38 -10.00 2.52
C ASP A 120 -8.12 -8.95 1.43
N ALA A 121 -7.82 -9.36 0.18
CA ALA A 121 -7.71 -8.43 -0.95
C ALA A 121 -8.97 -7.59 -1.15
N PHE A 122 -10.15 -8.23 -1.10
CA PHE A 122 -11.43 -7.53 -1.16
C PHE A 122 -11.55 -6.44 -0.08
N ARG A 123 -11.28 -6.79 1.18
CA ARG A 123 -11.37 -5.87 2.32
C ARG A 123 -10.32 -4.74 2.25
N ARG A 124 -9.08 -5.08 1.91
CA ARG A 124 -7.97 -4.14 1.83
C ARG A 124 -8.16 -3.15 0.68
N THR A 125 -8.78 -3.54 -0.43
CA THR A 125 -9.12 -2.59 -1.51
C THR A 125 -10.18 -1.57 -1.06
N ILE A 126 -11.22 -2.00 -0.32
CA ILE A 126 -12.21 -1.08 0.27
C ILE A 126 -11.51 -0.09 1.21
N GLU A 127 -10.68 -0.60 2.12
CA GLU A 127 -9.92 0.22 3.05
C GLU A 127 -8.94 1.17 2.35
N ALA A 128 -8.32 0.74 1.25
CA ALA A 128 -7.45 1.60 0.45
C ALA A 128 -8.18 2.84 -0.06
N PHE A 129 -9.42 2.70 -0.53
CA PHE A 129 -10.23 3.85 -0.95
C PHE A 129 -10.59 4.77 0.22
N GLU A 130 -10.93 4.21 1.38
CA GLU A 130 -11.25 5.02 2.57
C GLU A 130 -10.05 5.80 3.07
N LEU A 131 -8.88 5.17 3.15
CA LEU A 131 -7.65 5.82 3.55
C LEU A 131 -7.24 6.89 2.53
N ALA A 132 -7.36 6.61 1.22
CA ALA A 132 -7.02 7.55 0.16
C ALA A 132 -7.88 8.82 0.24
N GLU A 133 -9.19 8.64 0.44
CA GLU A 133 -10.17 9.72 0.56
C GLU A 133 -9.96 10.54 1.83
N LYS A 134 -9.82 9.86 2.98
CA LYS A 134 -9.66 10.50 4.28
C LYS A 134 -8.37 11.29 4.41
N TRP A 135 -7.26 10.72 3.96
CA TRP A 135 -5.92 11.32 4.09
C TRP A 135 -5.48 12.08 2.83
N GLN A 136 -6.31 12.09 1.78
CA GLN A 136 -6.08 12.82 0.54
C GLN A 136 -4.70 12.54 -0.04
N THR A 137 -4.43 11.25 -0.25
CA THR A 137 -3.10 10.79 -0.66
C THR A 137 -3.15 9.46 -1.40
N PRO A 138 -2.09 9.08 -2.15
CA PRO A 138 -2.05 7.79 -2.80
C PRO A 138 -1.94 6.61 -1.80
N ILE A 139 -2.73 5.57 -2.04
CA ILE A 139 -2.66 4.30 -1.32
C ILE A 139 -2.35 3.18 -2.31
N LEU A 140 -1.28 2.45 -2.02
CA LEU A 140 -0.80 1.34 -2.83
C LEU A 140 -1.32 0.03 -2.25
N VAL A 141 -1.72 -0.89 -3.13
CA VAL A 141 -2.05 -2.27 -2.76
C VAL A 141 -1.02 -3.19 -3.39
N ALA A 142 -0.13 -3.73 -2.55
CA ALA A 142 0.93 -4.65 -2.91
C ALA A 142 0.39 -6.08 -3.00
N SER A 143 -0.14 -6.44 -4.17
CA SER A 143 -0.45 -7.83 -4.51
C SER A 143 0.78 -8.51 -5.11
N ASP A 144 0.64 -9.77 -5.51
CA ASP A 144 1.63 -10.50 -6.30
C ASP A 144 0.92 -11.48 -7.24
N LEU A 145 1.65 -12.00 -8.22
CA LEU A 145 1.11 -12.94 -9.21
C LEU A 145 0.41 -14.14 -8.55
N HIS A 146 0.98 -14.65 -7.45
CA HIS A 146 0.38 -15.77 -6.74
C HIS A 146 -1.04 -15.42 -6.26
N LEU A 147 -1.23 -14.28 -5.60
CA LEU A 147 -2.54 -13.86 -5.14
C LEU A 147 -3.49 -13.50 -6.30
N SER A 148 -2.97 -12.86 -7.35
CA SER A 148 -3.78 -12.38 -8.47
C SER A 148 -4.32 -13.50 -9.38
N GLU A 149 -3.61 -14.63 -9.48
CA GLU A 149 -3.97 -15.76 -10.36
C GLU A 149 -4.45 -17.02 -9.59
N ASN A 150 -4.39 -17.02 -8.25
CA ASN A 150 -4.86 -18.13 -7.43
C ASN A 150 -6.35 -18.00 -7.11
N HIS A 151 -7.09 -19.10 -7.27
CA HIS A 151 -8.47 -19.22 -6.86
C HIS A 151 -8.59 -20.00 -5.54
N ALA A 152 -9.31 -19.42 -4.58
CA ALA A 152 -9.60 -20.07 -3.30
C ALA A 152 -11.11 -20.17 -3.06
N THR A 153 -11.53 -21.22 -2.36
CA THR A 153 -12.86 -21.23 -1.72
C THR A 153 -12.77 -20.38 -0.46
N VAL A 154 -13.70 -19.45 -0.31
CA VAL A 154 -13.75 -18.46 0.75
C VAL A 154 -15.15 -18.45 1.34
N ASP A 155 -15.25 -18.25 2.64
CA ASP A 155 -16.55 -18.17 3.30
C ASP A 155 -17.25 -16.88 2.88
N ARG A 156 -18.55 -16.96 2.60
CA ARG A 156 -19.32 -15.82 2.09
C ARG A 156 -19.33 -14.66 3.09
N GLU A 157 -19.31 -15.00 4.38
CA GLU A 157 -19.33 -14.10 5.52
C GLU A 157 -18.05 -13.25 5.61
N GLU A 158 -16.97 -13.62 4.93
CA GLU A 158 -15.76 -12.79 4.84
C GLU A 158 -15.93 -11.56 3.94
N PHE A 159 -16.99 -11.54 3.11
CA PHE A 159 -17.33 -10.42 2.24
C PHE A 159 -18.45 -9.59 2.86
N ASP A 160 -18.09 -8.45 3.44
CA ASP A 160 -19.07 -7.45 3.85
C ASP A 160 -19.61 -6.69 2.64
N LEU A 161 -20.70 -7.21 2.08
CA LEU A 161 -21.43 -6.59 0.97
C LEU A 161 -22.38 -5.46 1.43
N SER A 162 -22.51 -5.23 2.73
CA SER A 162 -23.36 -4.18 3.29
C SER A 162 -22.63 -2.84 3.47
N TYR A 163 -21.31 -2.84 3.24
CA TYR A 163 -20.46 -1.68 3.38
C TYR A 163 -20.96 -0.49 2.55
N VAL A 164 -21.17 0.65 3.20
CA VAL A 164 -21.53 1.92 2.56
C VAL A 164 -20.30 2.85 2.59
N PRO A 165 -19.73 3.20 1.43
CA PRO A 165 -18.59 4.10 1.33
C PRO A 165 -18.83 5.46 1.99
N THR A 166 -17.81 5.99 2.66
CA THR A 166 -17.87 7.33 3.26
C THR A 166 -17.86 8.42 2.18
N SER A 167 -18.54 9.55 2.46
CA SER A 167 -18.70 10.68 1.55
C SER A 167 -17.36 11.26 1.05
N LEU A 168 -17.35 11.68 -0.22
CA LEU A 168 -16.23 12.31 -0.92
C LEU A 168 -16.06 13.79 -0.52
N PHE A 169 -17.11 14.39 0.06
CA PHE A 169 -17.22 15.83 0.30
C PHE A 169 -16.84 16.16 1.74
N THR A 170 -15.95 17.14 1.89
CA THR A 170 -15.59 17.66 3.22
C THR A 170 -15.93 19.14 3.38
N VAL A 171 -16.49 19.80 2.35
CA VAL A 171 -16.89 21.21 2.44
C VAL A 171 -18.09 21.56 1.57
N GLU A 172 -18.97 22.37 2.15
CA GLU A 172 -20.08 23.04 1.47
C GLU A 172 -19.77 24.54 1.34
N PRO A 173 -20.26 25.23 0.29
CA PRO A 173 -20.10 26.68 0.17
C PRO A 173 -20.69 27.41 1.38
N ASN A 174 -19.87 28.18 2.10
CA ASN A 174 -20.28 28.87 3.32
C ASN A 174 -20.05 30.39 3.27
N GLY A 175 -19.76 30.95 2.10
CA GLY A 175 -19.53 32.38 1.88
C GLY A 175 -18.14 32.88 2.29
N HIS A 176 -17.29 32.03 2.85
CA HIS A 176 -15.89 32.34 3.10
C HIS A 176 -15.00 31.97 1.90
N GLU A 177 -13.81 32.56 1.84
CA GLU A 177 -12.82 32.21 0.84
C GLU A 177 -12.39 30.74 1.00
N TYR A 178 -12.49 29.98 -0.08
CA TYR A 178 -12.08 28.58 -0.10
C TYR A 178 -10.55 28.46 -0.26
N LEU A 179 -9.94 27.66 0.61
CA LEU A 179 -8.51 27.38 0.64
C LEU A 179 -8.31 25.87 0.48
N ARG A 180 -8.05 25.39 -0.73
CA ARG A 180 -7.87 23.95 -1.00
C ARG A 180 -6.80 23.32 -0.12
N TYR A 181 -5.74 24.07 0.16
CA TYR A 181 -4.58 23.60 0.90
C TYR A 181 -4.51 24.20 2.30
N GLN A 182 -5.67 24.57 2.89
CA GLN A 182 -5.78 25.13 4.23
C GLN A 182 -4.96 24.38 5.26
N TYR A 183 -4.25 25.11 6.11
CA TYR A 183 -3.55 24.52 7.25
C TYR A 183 -4.54 24.05 8.32
N THR A 184 -4.54 22.74 8.57
CA THR A 184 -5.34 22.10 9.62
C THR A 184 -4.43 21.35 10.61
N PRO A 185 -4.89 21.09 11.85
CA PRO A 185 -4.09 20.39 12.85
C PRO A 185 -3.62 19.00 12.42
N ASN A 186 -4.45 18.25 11.70
CA ASN A 186 -4.15 16.91 11.18
C ASN A 186 -3.52 16.93 9.76
N GLY A 187 -3.35 18.11 9.17
CA GLY A 187 -2.82 18.28 7.81
C GLY A 187 -3.83 18.03 6.69
N VAL A 188 -5.02 17.51 6.96
CA VAL A 188 -6.06 17.25 5.95
C VAL A 188 -6.87 18.52 5.72
N SER A 189 -6.80 19.09 4.52
CA SER A 189 -7.57 20.28 4.14
C SER A 189 -8.98 19.92 3.64
N PRO A 190 -9.96 20.82 3.76
CA PRO A 190 -11.27 20.62 3.13
C PRO A 190 -11.14 20.55 1.59
N ARG A 191 -11.83 19.61 0.97
CA ARG A 191 -11.77 19.25 -0.45
C ARG A 191 -13.10 19.51 -1.14
N SER A 192 -13.05 20.28 -2.22
CA SER A 192 -14.13 20.52 -3.17
C SER A 192 -13.89 19.82 -4.50
N PHE A 193 -14.85 19.91 -5.42
CA PHE A 193 -14.77 19.37 -6.77
C PHE A 193 -15.17 20.39 -7.84
N PRO A 194 -14.71 20.20 -9.09
CA PRO A 194 -15.13 21.05 -10.21
C PRO A 194 -16.66 21.15 -10.33
N GLY A 195 -17.15 22.36 -10.54
CA GLY A 195 -18.59 22.65 -10.69
C GLY A 195 -19.26 23.21 -9.44
N GLN A 196 -18.62 23.19 -8.27
CA GLN A 196 -19.16 23.81 -7.06
C GLN A 196 -18.89 25.32 -7.01
N ALA A 197 -19.95 26.12 -6.95
CA ALA A 197 -19.86 27.58 -6.91
C ALA A 197 -19.16 28.07 -5.63
N GLY A 198 -18.15 28.93 -5.78
CA GLY A 198 -17.41 29.53 -4.67
C GLY A 198 -16.31 28.64 -4.07
N LEU A 199 -16.11 27.43 -4.61
CA LEU A 199 -15.09 26.47 -4.15
C LEU A 199 -14.04 26.17 -5.23
N GLN A 200 -13.77 27.13 -6.11
CA GLN A 200 -12.81 26.96 -7.20
C GLN A 200 -11.37 26.98 -6.68
N TYR A 201 -10.52 26.14 -7.26
CA TYR A 201 -9.09 26.10 -6.96
C TYR A 201 -8.29 25.53 -8.14
N VAL A 202 -6.98 25.75 -8.11
CA VAL A 202 -6.02 25.14 -9.03
C VAL A 202 -5.17 24.14 -8.27
N ALA A 203 -5.02 22.94 -8.81
CA ALA A 203 -4.08 21.93 -8.32
C ALA A 203 -2.83 21.94 -9.20
N GLY A 204 -1.74 22.49 -8.70
CA GLY A 204 -0.44 22.50 -9.38
C GLY A 204 0.54 21.50 -8.78
N SER A 205 1.46 20.99 -9.62
CA SER A 205 2.56 20.11 -9.18
C SER A 205 3.77 20.86 -8.60
N ASP A 206 3.85 22.18 -8.78
CA ASP A 206 4.79 23.02 -8.07
C ASP A 206 4.36 23.22 -6.61
N GLU A 207 5.29 23.61 -5.76
CA GLU A 207 4.97 24.02 -4.39
C GLU A 207 4.01 25.21 -4.40
N HIS A 208 3.12 25.28 -3.41
CA HIS A 208 2.01 26.23 -3.42
C HIS A 208 1.61 26.71 -2.01
N ASP A 209 0.89 27.82 -1.95
CA ASP A 209 0.25 28.33 -0.73
C ASP A 209 -1.13 27.68 -0.47
N GLU A 210 -1.82 28.09 0.59
CA GLU A 210 -3.16 27.57 0.97
C GLU A 210 -4.23 27.67 -0.14
N LYS A 211 -4.07 28.61 -1.08
CA LYS A 211 -4.99 28.82 -2.22
C LYS A 211 -4.64 27.93 -3.42
N GLY A 212 -3.45 27.35 -3.45
CA GLY A 212 -2.90 26.65 -4.61
C GLY A 212 -2.11 27.58 -5.54
N HIS A 213 -1.75 28.80 -5.10
CA HIS A 213 -0.90 29.65 -5.92
C HIS A 213 0.55 29.18 -5.84
N LEU A 214 1.15 29.00 -7.01
CA LEU A 214 2.49 28.44 -7.12
C LEU A 214 3.55 29.37 -6.50
N VAL A 215 4.54 28.74 -5.89
CA VAL A 215 5.79 29.35 -5.44
C VAL A 215 6.79 29.30 -6.60
N SER A 216 6.77 30.32 -7.45
CA SER A 216 7.65 30.41 -8.61
C SER A 216 9.10 30.74 -8.25
N ASP A 217 9.98 30.71 -9.25
CA ASP A 217 11.39 31.12 -9.18
C ASP A 217 11.59 32.53 -8.59
N ILE A 218 10.75 33.51 -8.96
CA ILE A 218 10.82 34.88 -8.43
C ILE A 218 10.46 34.98 -6.94
N LYS A 219 9.72 34.00 -6.41
CA LYS A 219 9.35 33.90 -5.00
C LYS A 219 10.37 33.08 -4.22
N SER A 220 11.01 32.12 -4.88
CA SER A 220 11.93 31.16 -4.29
C SER A 220 13.13 31.87 -3.65
N GLY A 221 13.46 31.51 -2.42
CA GLY A 221 14.56 32.11 -1.65
C GLY A 221 14.19 33.36 -0.85
N ILE A 222 13.02 33.97 -1.07
CA ILE A 222 12.51 35.04 -0.19
C ILE A 222 12.10 34.41 1.15
N PRO A 223 12.51 34.95 2.32
CA PRO A 223 12.30 34.31 3.63
C PRO A 223 10.85 33.86 3.91
N LYS A 224 9.86 34.64 3.48
CA LYS A 224 8.44 34.27 3.60
C LYS A 224 8.10 32.96 2.88
N TRP A 225 8.57 32.80 1.64
CA TRP A 225 8.25 31.63 0.80
C TRP A 225 9.09 30.41 1.17
N VAL A 226 10.30 30.63 1.71
CA VAL A 226 11.09 29.54 2.35
C VAL A 226 10.32 28.96 3.53
N ALA A 227 9.74 29.81 4.38
CA ALA A 227 8.89 29.36 5.49
C ALA A 227 7.59 28.70 5.00
N GLU A 228 6.97 29.24 3.93
CA GLU A 228 5.76 28.66 3.35
C GLU A 228 5.99 27.23 2.85
N ARG A 229 7.09 26.99 2.09
CA ARG A 229 7.45 25.64 1.64
C ARG A 229 7.63 24.67 2.81
N ALA A 230 8.31 25.12 3.87
CA ALA A 230 8.52 24.28 5.05
C ALA A 230 7.16 23.90 5.67
N ARG A 231 6.29 24.90 5.87
CA ARG A 231 4.96 24.72 6.46
C ARG A 231 4.04 23.83 5.62
N MET A 232 4.04 23.97 4.30
CA MET A 232 3.22 23.15 3.41
C MET A 232 3.71 21.70 3.35
N MET A 233 5.04 21.49 3.36
CA MET A 233 5.59 20.14 3.47
C MET A 233 5.25 19.49 4.81
N GLU A 234 5.45 20.19 5.93
CA GLU A 234 5.08 19.70 7.26
C GLU A 234 3.60 19.35 7.33
N LYS A 235 2.74 20.17 6.73
CA LYS A 235 1.31 19.90 6.63
C LYS A 235 1.04 18.59 5.87
N ARG A 236 1.64 18.39 4.70
CA ARG A 236 1.48 17.13 3.95
C ARG A 236 1.96 15.94 4.77
N MET A 237 3.13 16.05 5.43
CA MET A 237 3.71 14.95 6.19
C MET A 237 2.98 14.63 7.50
N ARG A 238 2.30 15.59 8.13
CA ARG A 238 1.41 15.30 9.28
C ARG A 238 0.32 14.27 8.95
N LYS A 239 -0.11 14.20 7.69
CA LYS A 239 -1.07 13.19 7.23
C LYS A 239 -0.49 11.78 7.31
N LEU A 240 0.84 11.62 7.17
CA LEU A 240 1.51 10.33 7.31
C LEU A 240 1.43 9.81 8.74
N ASP A 241 1.59 10.68 9.73
CA ASP A 241 1.50 10.31 11.16
C ASP A 241 0.11 9.78 11.50
N GLY A 242 -0.94 10.46 11.01
CA GLY A 242 -2.32 10.01 11.19
C GLY A 242 -2.64 8.73 10.41
N LEU A 243 -2.14 8.63 9.17
CA LEU A 243 -2.27 7.43 8.35
C LEU A 243 -1.61 6.21 9.03
N ALA A 244 -0.47 6.39 9.70
CA ALA A 244 0.24 5.33 10.40
C ALA A 244 -0.57 4.66 11.51
N VAL A 245 -1.45 5.40 12.19
CA VAL A 245 -2.29 4.85 13.27
C VAL A 245 -3.57 4.21 12.73
N GLU A 246 -3.94 4.51 11.48
CA GLU A 246 -5.19 4.03 10.87
C GLU A 246 -5.01 2.87 9.90
N VAL A 247 -3.79 2.63 9.40
CA VAL A 247 -3.52 1.40 8.67
C VAL A 247 -3.73 0.17 9.56
N PRO A 248 -4.10 -0.99 8.99
CA PRO A 248 -4.23 -2.22 9.75
C PRO A 248 -2.98 -2.52 10.58
N PRO A 249 -3.12 -2.73 11.90
CA PRO A 249 -1.96 -3.04 12.74
C PRO A 249 -1.41 -4.43 12.41
N PRO A 250 -0.16 -4.73 12.83
CA PRO A 250 0.38 -6.08 12.74
C PRO A 250 -0.51 -7.08 13.49
N ALA A 251 -0.75 -8.23 12.88
CA ALA A 251 -1.62 -9.27 13.40
C ALA A 251 -0.79 -10.47 13.87
N PHE A 252 -1.23 -11.08 14.98
CA PHE A 252 -0.54 -12.19 15.63
C PHE A 252 -1.45 -13.42 15.66
N GLU A 253 -0.95 -14.55 15.18
CA GLU A 253 -1.67 -15.83 15.13
C GLU A 253 -0.90 -16.93 15.86
N GLY A 254 -1.61 -17.80 16.58
CA GLY A 254 -1.03 -18.91 17.32
C GLY A 254 -0.64 -18.59 18.78
N PRO A 255 -0.06 -19.56 19.50
CA PRO A 255 0.27 -19.42 20.92
C PRO A 255 1.31 -18.32 21.19
N ALA A 256 1.09 -17.51 22.23
CA ALA A 256 1.98 -16.40 22.55
C ALA A 256 3.39 -16.83 23.00
N ASP A 257 3.51 -18.04 23.56
CA ASP A 257 4.73 -18.63 24.11
C ASP A 257 5.44 -19.59 23.13
N ALA A 258 5.05 -19.58 21.86
CA ALA A 258 5.65 -20.48 20.87
C ALA A 258 7.15 -20.17 20.67
N PRO A 259 8.04 -21.17 20.65
CA PRO A 259 9.49 -20.97 20.61
C PRO A 259 10.01 -20.33 19.31
N LEU A 260 9.21 -20.39 18.23
CA LEU A 260 9.53 -19.83 16.93
C LEU A 260 8.37 -18.97 16.41
N THR A 261 8.69 -17.74 16.04
CA THR A 261 7.78 -16.79 15.39
C THR A 261 8.15 -16.62 13.93
N PHE A 262 7.21 -16.93 13.04
CA PHE A 262 7.33 -16.53 11.64
C PHE A 262 6.99 -15.04 11.49
N VAL A 263 7.71 -14.34 10.63
CA VAL A 263 7.46 -12.95 10.28
C VAL A 263 7.26 -12.86 8.77
N ALA A 264 6.08 -12.45 8.32
CA ALA A 264 5.72 -12.48 6.89
C ALA A 264 4.72 -11.38 6.50
N TRP A 265 4.58 -11.14 5.19
CA TRP A 265 3.63 -10.18 4.62
C TRP A 265 3.13 -10.67 3.24
N GLY A 266 2.02 -10.10 2.78
CA GLY A 266 1.41 -10.45 1.49
C GLY A 266 1.01 -11.92 1.39
N SER A 267 1.02 -12.49 0.17
CA SER A 267 0.58 -13.86 -0.09
C SER A 267 1.39 -14.95 0.64
N THR A 268 2.65 -14.66 1.00
CA THR A 268 3.54 -15.56 1.77
C THR A 268 2.90 -16.04 3.08
N VAL A 269 2.00 -15.24 3.66
CA VAL A 269 1.28 -15.58 4.90
C VAL A 269 0.47 -16.88 4.76
N GLY A 270 -0.13 -17.15 3.60
CA GLY A 270 -0.87 -18.40 3.36
C GLY A 270 0.01 -19.64 3.51
N ALA A 271 1.18 -19.64 2.85
CA ALA A 271 2.13 -20.75 2.92
C ALA A 271 2.69 -20.95 4.35
N VAL A 272 2.91 -19.86 5.09
CA VAL A 272 3.33 -19.92 6.49
C VAL A 272 2.25 -20.56 7.38
N ARG A 273 0.98 -20.20 7.21
CA ARG A 273 -0.13 -20.82 7.97
C ARG A 273 -0.22 -22.33 7.71
N ASP A 274 -0.02 -22.77 6.46
CA ASP A 274 0.08 -24.20 6.14
C ASP A 274 1.27 -24.88 6.80
N ALA A 275 2.44 -24.21 6.82
CA ALA A 275 3.63 -24.72 7.47
C ALA A 275 3.42 -24.87 8.99
N MET A 276 2.77 -23.90 9.64
CA MET A 276 2.41 -23.94 11.05
C MET A 276 1.49 -25.13 11.36
N ARG A 277 0.50 -25.42 10.51
CA ARG A 277 -0.36 -26.61 10.65
C ARG A 277 0.46 -27.91 10.58
N ALA A 278 1.37 -28.00 9.61
CA ALA A 278 2.24 -29.17 9.46
C ALA A 278 3.23 -29.35 10.62
N LEU A 279 3.75 -28.26 11.20
CA LEU A 279 4.60 -28.27 12.39
C LEU A 279 3.81 -28.67 13.65
N ALA A 280 2.59 -28.15 13.81
CA ALA A 280 1.71 -28.52 14.92
C ALA A 280 1.37 -30.01 14.92
N ALA A 281 1.12 -30.61 13.74
CA ALA A 281 0.93 -32.05 13.59
C ALA A 281 2.15 -32.89 14.02
N ARG A 282 3.34 -32.27 14.12
CA ARG A 282 4.59 -32.87 14.60
C ARG A 282 4.93 -32.49 16.04
N GLY A 283 4.01 -31.85 16.75
CA GLY A 283 4.21 -31.39 18.13
C GLY A 283 5.09 -30.14 18.28
N VAL A 284 5.34 -29.41 17.19
CA VAL A 284 6.14 -28.18 17.21
C VAL A 284 5.21 -26.97 17.29
N SER A 285 5.26 -26.25 18.41
CA SER A 285 4.52 -25.00 18.59
C SER A 285 5.21 -23.85 17.83
N THR A 286 4.43 -23.07 17.09
CA THR A 286 4.88 -21.88 16.33
C THR A 286 3.80 -20.82 16.36
N ASN A 287 4.19 -19.56 16.17
CA ASN A 287 3.26 -18.45 15.96
C ASN A 287 3.68 -17.61 14.74
N LEU A 288 2.79 -16.74 14.28
CA LEU A 288 2.98 -15.88 13.12
C LEU A 288 2.68 -14.43 13.50
N LEU A 289 3.63 -13.55 13.22
CA LEU A 289 3.44 -12.11 13.16
C LEU A 289 3.38 -11.70 11.69
N HIS A 290 2.23 -11.23 11.22
CA HIS A 290 2.07 -10.75 9.84
C HIS A 290 1.58 -9.30 9.75
N PHE A 291 1.86 -8.67 8.61
CA PHE A 291 1.67 -7.24 8.40
C PHE A 291 0.71 -6.99 7.23
N PRO A 292 -0.57 -6.66 7.50
CA PRO A 292 -1.54 -6.32 6.45
C PRO A 292 -1.29 -4.94 5.83
N ALA A 293 -0.45 -4.11 6.46
CA ALA A 293 0.15 -2.91 5.90
C ALA A 293 1.65 -2.91 6.18
N VAL A 294 2.46 -2.58 5.18
CA VAL A 294 3.93 -2.58 5.28
C VAL A 294 4.52 -1.18 5.33
N PHE A 295 3.72 -0.16 4.99
CA PHE A 295 4.07 1.26 5.14
C PHE A 295 2.79 2.12 5.20
N PRO A 296 2.77 3.23 5.95
CA PRO A 296 3.65 3.50 7.09
C PRO A 296 3.50 2.42 8.18
N LEU A 297 4.37 2.47 9.19
CA LEU A 297 4.31 1.58 10.34
C LEU A 297 3.85 2.35 11.57
N ASP A 298 2.80 1.86 12.26
CA ASP A 298 2.55 2.27 13.65
C ASP A 298 3.68 1.71 14.52
N HIS A 299 4.69 2.54 14.80
CA HIS A 299 5.84 2.13 15.59
C HIS A 299 5.46 1.58 16.96
N ALA A 300 4.40 2.09 17.59
CA ALA A 300 3.98 1.61 18.90
C ALA A 300 3.38 0.19 18.79
N ALA A 301 2.45 -0.02 17.85
CA ALA A 301 1.87 -1.33 17.60
C ALA A 301 2.92 -2.35 17.13
N VAL A 302 3.84 -1.94 16.26
CA VAL A 302 4.91 -2.80 15.73
C VAL A 302 5.90 -3.19 16.82
N ARG A 303 6.34 -2.25 17.66
CA ARG A 303 7.22 -2.57 18.81
C ARG A 303 6.53 -3.51 19.80
N ALA A 304 5.24 -3.28 20.09
CA ALA A 304 4.47 -4.16 20.96
C ALA A 304 4.34 -5.57 20.38
N ALA A 305 4.09 -5.69 19.06
CA ALA A 305 4.00 -6.97 18.37
C ALA A 305 5.34 -7.70 18.34
N LEU A 306 6.45 -7.01 18.03
CA LEU A 306 7.80 -7.56 18.01
C LEU A 306 8.27 -8.00 19.42
N GLY A 307 7.88 -7.27 20.46
CA GLY A 307 8.20 -7.63 21.85
C GLY A 307 7.55 -8.93 22.34
N ARG A 308 6.56 -9.45 21.61
CA ARG A 308 5.93 -10.75 21.86
C ARG A 308 6.59 -11.90 21.11
N THR A 309 7.57 -11.61 20.25
CA THR A 309 8.23 -12.63 19.45
C THR A 309 9.39 -13.27 20.23
N HIS A 310 9.66 -14.53 19.95
CA HIS A 310 10.81 -15.25 20.49
C HIS A 310 11.90 -15.31 19.42
N ARG A 311 12.37 -16.51 19.05
CA ARG A 311 13.23 -16.65 17.89
C ARG A 311 12.41 -16.37 16.64
N THR A 312 12.87 -15.49 15.76
CA THR A 312 12.14 -15.11 14.56
C THR A 312 12.68 -15.83 13.32
N LEU A 313 11.80 -16.18 12.38
CA LEU A 313 12.15 -16.56 11.01
C LEU A 313 11.41 -15.64 10.05
N LEU A 314 12.13 -14.72 9.43
CA LEU A 314 11.60 -13.83 8.40
C LEU A 314 11.42 -14.59 7.09
N VAL A 315 10.21 -14.61 6.54
CA VAL A 315 9.89 -15.30 5.28
C VAL A 315 9.44 -14.27 4.24
N GLU A 316 10.23 -14.10 3.17
CA GLU A 316 9.95 -13.12 2.12
C GLU A 316 10.28 -13.68 0.73
N ALA A 317 9.43 -13.36 -0.25
CA ALA A 317 9.65 -13.76 -1.63
C ALA A 317 10.49 -12.70 -2.39
N ASN A 318 11.67 -12.36 -1.87
CA ASN A 318 12.64 -11.51 -2.58
C ASN A 318 14.07 -11.76 -2.10
N TYR A 319 15.07 -11.34 -2.89
CA TYR A 319 16.48 -11.62 -2.62
C TYR A 319 17.05 -10.90 -1.37
N THR A 320 16.59 -9.69 -1.07
CA THR A 320 17.27 -8.83 -0.07
C THR A 320 16.63 -8.85 1.31
N GLY A 321 15.42 -9.43 1.45
CA GLY A 321 14.57 -9.29 2.63
C GLY A 321 14.15 -7.83 2.81
N GLN A 322 13.50 -7.26 1.80
CA GLN A 322 13.19 -5.83 1.72
C GLN A 322 12.39 -5.36 2.93
N PHE A 323 11.37 -6.12 3.34
CA PHE A 323 10.53 -5.72 4.46
C PHE A 323 11.26 -5.87 5.80
N GLY A 324 12.03 -6.92 6.00
CA GLY A 324 12.89 -7.06 7.17
C GLY A 324 13.94 -5.96 7.30
N ARG A 325 14.44 -5.42 6.17
CA ARG A 325 15.32 -4.23 6.18
C ARG A 325 14.56 -2.97 6.58
N LEU A 326 13.34 -2.77 6.09
CA LEU A 326 12.47 -1.66 6.51
C LEU A 326 12.18 -1.75 8.01
N LEU A 327 11.72 -2.90 8.50
CA LEU A 327 11.46 -3.11 9.93
C LEU A 327 12.69 -2.80 10.78
N ARG A 328 13.89 -3.20 10.33
CA ARG A 328 15.14 -2.85 11.02
C ARG A 328 15.38 -1.34 11.04
N ALA A 329 15.18 -0.65 9.92
CA ALA A 329 15.37 0.79 9.83
C ALA A 329 14.39 1.55 10.75
N GLU A 330 13.13 1.13 10.79
CA GLU A 330 12.05 1.82 11.52
C GLU A 330 11.99 1.46 13.02
N THR A 331 12.50 0.31 13.42
CA THR A 331 12.32 -0.20 14.81
C THR A 331 13.62 -0.62 15.50
N GLY A 332 14.69 -0.89 14.74
CA GLY A 332 15.92 -1.50 15.22
C GLY A 332 15.86 -3.03 15.32
N ALA A 333 14.73 -3.68 14.99
CA ALA A 333 14.59 -5.13 15.06
C ALA A 333 15.48 -5.86 14.05
N GLU A 334 16.11 -6.94 14.49
CA GLU A 334 16.99 -7.75 13.64
C GLU A 334 16.38 -9.12 13.35
N PHE A 335 16.52 -9.54 12.10
CA PHE A 335 16.08 -10.84 11.61
C PHE A 335 17.31 -11.59 11.06
N PRO A 336 18.11 -12.26 11.93
CA PRO A 336 19.30 -13.00 11.49
C PRO A 336 18.92 -14.29 10.74
N ASP A 337 17.82 -14.92 11.16
CA ASP A 337 17.24 -16.09 10.53
C ASP A 337 16.22 -15.66 9.47
N ARG A 338 16.51 -15.96 8.21
CA ARG A 338 15.68 -15.61 7.06
C ARG A 338 15.49 -16.81 6.15
N LEU A 339 14.30 -16.90 5.55
CA LEU A 339 13.99 -17.78 4.45
C LEU A 339 13.53 -16.90 3.28
N LEU A 340 14.44 -16.70 2.34
CA LEU A 340 14.22 -15.83 1.18
C LEU A 340 14.05 -16.69 -0.08
N LYS A 341 13.10 -16.35 -0.93
CA LYS A 341 12.84 -17.04 -2.20
C LYS A 341 12.68 -16.05 -3.35
N TYR A 342 13.31 -16.35 -4.48
CA TYR A 342 13.44 -15.44 -5.63
C TYR A 342 13.69 -16.23 -6.93
N ASP A 343 13.16 -17.45 -6.99
CA ASP A 343 13.25 -18.35 -8.15
C ASP A 343 11.99 -18.28 -9.04
N GLY A 344 11.03 -17.41 -8.68
CA GLY A 344 9.77 -17.22 -9.39
C GLY A 344 8.63 -18.14 -8.95
N GLU A 345 8.89 -19.07 -8.03
CA GLU A 345 7.88 -20.00 -7.49
C GLU A 345 7.32 -19.50 -6.15
N PRO A 346 6.05 -19.78 -5.83
CA PRO A 346 5.51 -19.49 -4.51
C PRO A 346 6.25 -20.33 -3.44
N PHE A 347 6.16 -19.89 -2.19
CA PHE A 347 6.59 -20.74 -1.08
C PHE A 347 5.72 -21.99 -0.98
N TYR A 348 6.35 -23.15 -0.95
CA TYR A 348 5.68 -24.38 -0.60
C TYR A 348 5.82 -24.62 0.92
N PRO A 349 4.75 -25.06 1.61
CA PRO A 349 4.79 -25.21 3.07
C PRO A 349 5.93 -26.12 3.58
N HIS A 350 6.30 -27.14 2.82
CA HIS A 350 7.37 -28.08 3.20
C HIS A 350 8.76 -27.40 3.25
N GLU A 351 9.01 -26.37 2.45
CA GLU A 351 10.27 -25.60 2.48
C GLU A 351 10.39 -24.83 3.81
N ILE A 352 9.28 -24.20 4.23
CA ILE A 352 9.18 -23.47 5.50
C ILE A 352 9.32 -24.43 6.69
N VAL A 353 8.65 -25.59 6.64
CA VAL A 353 8.77 -26.64 7.66
C VAL A 353 10.21 -27.11 7.80
N ALA A 354 10.88 -27.41 6.68
CA ALA A 354 12.26 -27.88 6.68
C ALA A 354 13.19 -26.88 7.34
N ARG A 355 13.08 -25.58 6.97
CA ARG A 355 13.89 -24.52 7.54
C ARG A 355 13.61 -24.30 9.03
N ALA A 356 12.34 -24.32 9.44
CA ALA A 356 11.94 -24.17 10.84
C ALA A 356 12.55 -25.27 11.74
N LEU A 357 12.53 -26.52 11.27
CA LEU A 357 13.08 -27.66 12.01
C LEU A 357 14.59 -27.64 12.07
N GLU A 358 15.25 -27.25 10.98
CA GLU A 358 16.69 -27.02 10.96
C GLU A 358 17.07 -26.00 12.06
N MET A 359 16.38 -24.87 12.11
CA MET A 359 16.61 -23.85 13.13
C MET A 359 16.41 -24.37 14.55
N LEU A 360 15.31 -25.06 14.81
CA LEU A 360 14.98 -25.58 16.14
C LEU A 360 15.96 -26.66 16.62
N ASN A 361 16.48 -27.50 15.71
CA ASN A 361 17.45 -28.54 16.04
C ASN A 361 18.86 -27.99 16.32
N HIS A 362 19.25 -26.87 15.71
CA HIS A 362 20.57 -26.25 15.92
C HIS A 362 20.63 -25.29 17.11
N GLY A 363 19.50 -24.94 17.74
CA GLY A 363 19.44 -24.05 18.91
C GLY A 363 19.64 -24.73 20.27
N GLY A 364 19.94 -26.04 20.29
CA GLY A 364 20.10 -26.84 21.51
C GLY A 364 21.55 -27.14 21.92
N LYS A 365 22.53 -26.32 21.53
CA LYS A 365 23.94 -26.47 21.95
C LYS A 365 24.42 -25.29 22.76
#